data_AF-A0A7S3M9V3-F1
#
_entry.id   AF-A0A7S3M9V3-F1
#
_cell.length_a   1.000
_cell.length_b   1.000
_cell.length_c   1.000
_cell.angle_alpha   90.00
_cell.angle_beta   90.00
_cell.angle_gamma   90.00
#
_symmetry.space_group_name_H-M   'P 1'
#
loop_
_entity.id
_entity.type
_entity.pdbx_description
1 polymer ?
#
loop_
_entity_poly.entity_id
_entity_poly.type
_entity_poly.pdbx_seq_one_letter_code
_entity_poly.pdbx_strand_id
1 'polypeptide(L)'
;MLLVQYTLLEVRKRVPLVSIMHRLASWPLPRLLKPPTEKALQQYSRLHARPLVGATGVLVTLYTQLGILLTFGAIFPPIALAMAMSIAAVVYLTRFKVQRFVQAAVDAQLPGFLDVINAECAKVGTREQMQLAVQIIVCYCCAFYTLFLFDTLGDAEGFTASVWVLFVV
;
A
#
# COMPACT_ATOMS: atom_id res chain seq x y z
N MET A 1 2.00 5.24 14.71
CA MET A 1 2.29 3.80 14.49
C MET A 1 3.61 3.53 13.74
N LEU A 2 4.02 4.39 12.78
CA LEU A 2 5.27 4.25 12.00
C LEU A 2 6.57 4.54 12.78
N LEU A 3 6.56 5.56 13.64
CA LEU A 3 7.70 5.90 14.52
C LEU A 3 8.10 4.74 15.44
N VAL A 4 7.13 3.98 15.94
CA VAL A 4 7.35 2.80 16.79
C VAL A 4 8.08 1.68 16.04
N GLN A 5 7.81 1.49 14.74
CA GLN A 5 8.52 0.49 13.95
C GLN A 5 9.97 0.89 13.67
N TYR A 6 10.24 2.19 13.51
CA TYR A 6 11.56 2.71 13.25
C TYR A 6 12.45 2.71 14.51
N THR A 7 11.90 3.09 15.66
CA THR A 7 12.62 3.03 16.95
C THR A 7 12.91 1.58 17.36
N LEU A 8 11.99 0.64 17.14
CA LEU A 8 12.23 -0.78 17.37
C LEU A 8 13.34 -1.37 16.48
N LEU A 9 13.57 -0.80 15.29
CA LEU A 9 14.63 -1.21 14.38
C LEU A 9 16.02 -0.73 14.83
N GLU A 10 16.12 0.49 15.35
CA GLU A 10 17.36 0.98 15.95
C GLU A 10 17.72 0.22 17.23
N VAL A 11 16.72 -0.08 18.07
CA VAL A 11 16.93 -0.86 19.30
C VAL A 11 17.42 -2.28 18.98
N ARG A 12 16.91 -2.91 17.91
CA ARG A 12 17.36 -4.25 17.49
C ARG A 12 18.84 -4.30 17.04
N LYS A 13 19.40 -3.20 16.53
CA LYS A 13 20.83 -3.16 16.13
C LYS A 13 21.80 -3.19 17.31
N ARG A 14 21.33 -2.94 18.54
CA ARG A 14 22.19 -2.76 19.73
C ARG A 14 22.11 -3.89 20.76
N VAL A 15 21.29 -4.92 20.57
CA VAL A 15 21.04 -5.93 21.62
C VAL A 15 21.60 -7.31 21.23
N PRO A 16 22.52 -7.90 22.03
CA PRO A 16 23.07 -9.24 21.80
C PRO A 16 22.04 -10.36 22.04
N LEU A 17 22.21 -11.45 21.30
CA LEU A 17 21.26 -12.51 20.92
C LEU A 17 20.71 -13.45 22.03
N VAL A 18 21.01 -13.28 23.32
CA VAL A 18 20.82 -14.37 24.32
C VAL A 18 20.03 -13.99 25.58
N SER A 19 18.91 -13.27 25.46
CA SER A 19 18.07 -13.04 26.66
C SER A 19 16.59 -12.88 26.34
N ILE A 20 15.74 -13.23 27.31
CA ILE A 20 14.26 -13.24 27.32
C ILE A 20 13.65 -11.94 26.77
N MET A 21 14.39 -10.83 26.79
CA MET A 21 14.05 -9.57 26.11
C MET A 21 13.84 -9.72 24.60
N HIS A 22 14.47 -10.70 23.94
CA HIS A 22 14.27 -11.00 22.52
C HIS A 22 12.85 -11.53 22.24
N ARG A 23 12.22 -12.25 23.19
CA ARG A 23 10.83 -12.69 23.08
C ARG A 23 9.85 -11.54 23.20
N LEU A 24 10.04 -10.65 24.18
CA LEU A 24 9.19 -9.46 24.36
C LEU A 24 9.36 -8.47 23.20
N ALA A 25 10.59 -8.20 22.74
CA ALA A 25 10.86 -7.33 21.61
C ALA A 25 10.36 -7.91 20.28
N SER A 26 10.29 -9.24 20.14
CA SER A 26 9.79 -9.89 18.92
C SER A 26 8.26 -9.92 18.80
N TRP A 27 7.51 -9.52 19.84
CA TRP A 27 6.05 -9.49 19.82
C TRP A 27 5.50 -8.39 18.91
N PRO A 28 5.95 -7.12 18.99
CA PRO A 28 5.50 -6.08 18.06
C PRO A 28 6.15 -6.17 16.68
N LEU A 29 7.20 -7.00 16.50
CA LEU A 29 7.90 -7.07 15.22
C LEU A 29 7.08 -7.83 14.17
N PRO A 30 6.79 -7.20 13.01
CA PRO A 30 6.09 -7.87 11.92
C PRO A 30 6.87 -9.12 11.49
N ARG A 31 6.14 -10.20 11.18
CA ARG A 31 6.69 -11.53 10.90
C ARG A 31 7.76 -11.55 9.79
N LEU A 32 7.79 -10.55 8.91
CA LEU A 32 8.82 -10.33 7.87
C LEU A 32 10.24 -10.11 8.41
N LEU A 33 10.41 -9.79 9.69
CA LEU A 33 11.70 -9.52 10.31
C LEU A 33 12.27 -10.68 11.13
N LYS A 34 11.53 -11.80 11.26
CA LYS A 34 12.06 -13.01 11.89
C LYS A 34 13.01 -13.71 10.91
N PRO A 35 14.17 -14.21 11.37
CA PRO A 35 15.14 -14.85 10.48
C PRO A 35 14.47 -16.01 9.75
N PRO A 36 14.65 -16.11 8.41
CA PRO A 36 14.08 -17.19 7.64
C PRO A 36 14.66 -18.51 8.16
N THR A 37 13.79 -19.40 8.60
CA THR A 37 14.14 -20.74 9.08
C THR A 37 13.42 -21.74 8.19
N GLU A 38 14.04 -22.86 7.82
CA GLU A 38 13.42 -23.89 6.95
C GLU A 38 12.06 -24.39 7.48
N LYS A 39 11.90 -24.48 8.81
CA LYS A 39 10.63 -24.81 9.46
C LYS A 39 9.52 -23.81 9.15
N ALA A 40 9.87 -22.52 9.01
CA ALA A 40 8.93 -21.48 8.63
C ALA A 40 8.50 -21.63 7.16
N LEU A 41 9.40 -22.00 6.25
CA LEU A 41 9.07 -22.28 4.85
C LEU A 41 8.05 -23.43 4.73
N GLN A 42 8.29 -24.55 5.43
CA GLN A 42 7.36 -25.69 5.46
C GLN A 42 6.02 -25.34 6.11
N GLN A 43 6.02 -24.46 7.10
CA GLN A 43 4.79 -23.98 7.72
C GLN A 43 4.04 -23.02 6.79
N TYR A 44 4.73 -22.16 6.03
CA TYR A 44 4.14 -21.26 5.05
C TYR A 44 3.55 -22.00 3.84
N SER A 45 4.23 -23.04 3.33
CA SER A 45 3.69 -23.85 2.23
C SER A 45 2.39 -24.55 2.65
N ARG A 46 2.27 -25.01 3.90
CA ARG A 46 1.03 -25.57 4.45
C ARG A 46 -0.05 -24.52 4.76
N LEU A 47 0.33 -23.28 5.03
CA LEU A 47 -0.56 -22.20 5.48
C LEU A 47 -0.91 -21.19 4.38
N HIS A 48 -0.97 -21.64 3.11
CA HIS A 48 -1.26 -20.86 1.87
C HIS A 48 -2.52 -19.95 1.90
N ALA A 49 -3.21 -19.83 3.05
CA ALA A 49 -4.34 -18.95 3.28
C ALA A 49 -3.98 -17.51 3.68
N ARG A 50 -2.71 -17.17 3.99
CA ARG A 50 -2.32 -15.80 4.37
C ARG A 50 -1.15 -15.26 3.54
N PRO A 51 -1.34 -14.19 2.75
CA PRO A 51 -0.29 -13.64 1.92
C PRO A 51 0.85 -13.06 2.77
N LEU A 52 2.09 -13.31 2.36
CA LEU A 52 3.30 -12.89 3.05
C LEU A 52 3.53 -11.38 2.94
N VAL A 53 3.37 -10.87 1.72
CA VAL A 53 3.58 -9.45 1.38
C VAL A 53 2.25 -8.69 1.34
N GLY A 54 1.13 -9.40 1.11
CA GLY A 54 -0.20 -8.79 1.02
C GLY A 54 -0.31 -7.80 -0.14
N ALA A 55 0.34 -8.10 -1.28
CA ALA A 55 0.52 -7.19 -2.40
C ALA A 55 -0.81 -6.64 -2.97
N THR A 56 -1.87 -7.45 -3.01
CA THR A 56 -3.22 -6.99 -3.41
C THR A 56 -3.75 -5.90 -2.46
N GLY A 57 -3.56 -6.05 -1.16
CA GLY A 57 -3.99 -5.07 -0.17
C GLY A 57 -3.24 -3.74 -0.30
N VAL A 58 -1.94 -3.80 -0.57
CA VAL A 58 -1.12 -2.61 -0.84
C VAL A 58 -1.60 -1.92 -2.12
N LEU A 59 -1.85 -2.69 -3.19
CA LEU A 59 -2.31 -2.15 -4.46
C LEU A 59 -3.68 -1.47 -4.33
N VAL A 60 -4.63 -2.10 -3.65
CA VAL A 60 -5.95 -1.50 -3.35
C VAL A 60 -5.80 -0.23 -2.53
N THR A 61 -4.94 -0.23 -1.49
CA THR A 61 -4.69 0.95 -0.67
C THR A 61 -4.13 2.11 -1.50
N LEU A 62 -3.19 1.84 -2.41
CA LEU A 62 -2.63 2.86 -3.30
C LEU A 62 -3.69 3.41 -4.26
N TYR A 63 -4.53 2.56 -4.84
CA TYR A 63 -5.62 3.00 -5.71
C TYR A 63 -6.68 3.82 -4.96
N THR A 64 -7.05 3.43 -3.75
CA THR A 64 -7.98 4.23 -2.92
C THR A 64 -7.36 5.58 -2.58
N GLN A 65 -6.09 5.62 -2.17
CA GLN A 65 -5.39 6.87 -1.89
C GLN A 65 -5.27 7.76 -3.13
N LEU A 66 -5.02 7.17 -4.30
CA LEU A 66 -4.99 7.87 -5.59
C LEU A 66 -6.37 8.43 -5.95
N GLY A 67 -7.45 7.66 -5.76
CA GLY A 67 -8.82 8.14 -5.98
C GLY A 67 -9.15 9.34 -5.10
N ILE A 68 -8.84 9.26 -3.79
CA ILE A 68 -9.03 10.38 -2.85
C ILE A 68 -8.19 11.59 -3.26
N LEU A 69 -6.94 11.38 -3.68
CA LEU A 69 -6.06 12.45 -4.16
C LEU A 69 -6.64 13.11 -5.42
N LEU A 70 -7.21 12.33 -6.33
CA LEU A 70 -7.80 12.85 -7.55
C LEU A 70 -9.10 13.62 -7.28
N THR A 71 -9.93 13.20 -6.33
CA THR A 71 -11.19 13.90 -6.02
C THR A 71 -10.98 15.14 -5.15
N PHE A 72 -10.19 15.04 -4.08
CA PHE A 72 -10.03 16.11 -3.10
C PHE A 72 -8.75 16.94 -3.29
N GLY A 73 -7.75 16.42 -4.00
CA GLY A 73 -6.45 17.08 -4.11
C GLY A 73 -6.48 18.36 -4.93
N ALA A 74 -7.35 18.46 -5.94
CA ALA A 74 -7.53 19.70 -6.70
C ALA A 74 -8.21 20.80 -5.86
N ILE A 75 -9.12 20.41 -4.96
CA ILE A 75 -9.93 21.33 -4.16
C ILE A 75 -9.16 21.81 -2.92
N PHE A 76 -8.38 20.92 -2.30
CA PHE A 76 -7.66 21.20 -1.06
C PHE A 76 -6.15 20.91 -1.21
N PRO A 77 -5.36 21.92 -1.61
CA PRO A 77 -3.91 21.80 -1.76
C PRO A 77 -3.16 21.16 -0.57
N PRO A 78 -3.45 21.49 0.71
CA PRO A 78 -2.73 20.87 1.83
C PRO A 78 -3.04 19.38 1.98
N ILE A 79 -4.26 18.94 1.67
CA ILE A 79 -4.64 17.52 1.69
C ILE A 79 -3.94 16.77 0.56
N ALA A 80 -3.85 17.39 -0.62
CA ALA A 80 -3.14 16.82 -1.77
C ALA A 80 -1.70 16.47 -1.42
N LEU A 81 -0.99 17.41 -0.80
CA LEU A 81 0.40 17.23 -0.39
C LEU A 81 0.53 16.13 0.68
N ALA A 82 -0.35 16.11 1.69
CA ALA A 82 -0.34 15.06 2.72
C ALA A 82 -0.59 13.67 2.14
N MET A 83 -1.53 13.54 1.19
CA MET A 83 -1.84 12.28 0.51
C MET A 83 -0.72 11.83 -0.42
N ALA A 84 -0.12 12.74 -1.19
CA ALA A 84 1.03 12.44 -2.04
C ALA A 84 2.22 11.93 -1.21
N MET A 85 2.49 12.57 -0.07
CA MET A 85 3.50 12.11 0.88
C MET A 85 3.17 10.74 1.47
N SER A 86 1.90 10.47 1.78
CA SER A 86 1.45 9.16 2.27
C SER A 86 1.66 8.06 1.24
N ILE A 87 1.28 8.30 -0.02
CA ILE A 87 1.51 7.38 -1.15
C ILE A 87 3.01 7.11 -1.32
N ALA A 88 3.83 8.16 -1.36
CA ALA A 88 5.29 8.03 -1.48
C ALA A 88 5.88 7.21 -0.33
N ALA A 89 5.45 7.46 0.91
CA ALA A 89 5.89 6.71 2.07
C ALA A 89 5.48 5.24 2.01
N VAL A 90 4.24 4.93 1.61
CA VAL A 90 3.75 3.55 1.46
C VAL A 90 4.56 2.81 0.39
N VAL A 91 4.79 3.43 -0.77
CA VAL A 91 5.60 2.84 -1.85
C VAL A 91 7.03 2.58 -1.38
N TYR A 92 7.65 3.57 -0.74
CA TYR A 92 9.03 3.45 -0.27
C TYR A 92 9.19 2.36 0.80
N LEU A 93 8.30 2.34 1.80
CA LEU A 93 8.32 1.34 2.86
C LEU A 93 8.02 -0.06 2.34
N THR A 94 7.12 -0.19 1.37
CA THR A 94 6.81 -1.49 0.74
C THR A 94 8.02 -2.00 -0.03
N ARG A 95 8.65 -1.14 -0.85
CA ARG A 95 9.89 -1.49 -1.56
C ARG A 95 11.00 -1.90 -0.58
N PHE A 96 11.22 -1.12 0.46
CA PHE A 96 12.23 -1.43 1.48
C PHE A 96 11.96 -2.75 2.19
N LYS A 97 10.71 -3.04 2.55
CA LYS A 97 10.32 -4.31 3.19
C LYS A 97 10.56 -5.51 2.27
N VAL A 98 10.16 -5.41 1.00
CA VAL A 98 10.37 -6.48 0.01
C VAL A 98 11.86 -6.68 -0.24
N GLN A 99 12.61 -5.62 -0.47
CA GLN A 99 14.05 -5.71 -0.72
C GLN A 99 14.80 -6.34 0.46
N ARG A 100 14.49 -5.92 1.69
CA ARG A 100 15.10 -6.51 2.89
C ARG A 100 14.74 -7.98 3.06
N PHE A 101 13.51 -8.36 2.75
CA PHE A 101 13.08 -9.75 2.82
C PHE A 101 13.80 -10.61 1.77
N VAL A 102 13.89 -10.14 0.53
CA VAL A 102 14.60 -10.81 -0.57
C VAL A 102 16.07 -11.00 -0.19
N GLN A 103 16.72 -9.95 0.32
CA GLN A 103 18.12 -10.04 0.74
C GLN A 103 18.31 -11.05 1.88
N ALA A 104 17.44 -11.03 2.90
CA ALA A 104 17.49 -12.01 3.99
C ALA A 104 17.26 -13.46 3.52
N ALA A 105 16.42 -13.68 2.51
CA ALA A 105 16.19 -15.00 1.93
C ALA A 105 17.40 -15.50 1.12
N VAL A 106 18.05 -14.60 0.37
CA VAL A 106 19.28 -14.87 -0.38
C VAL A 106 20.44 -15.20 0.56
N ASP A 107 20.64 -14.39 1.61
CA ASP A 107 21.69 -14.60 2.62
C ASP A 107 21.53 -15.95 3.35
N ALA A 108 20.30 -16.42 3.50
CA ALA A 108 19.99 -17.72 4.10
C ALA A 108 20.04 -18.90 3.11
N GLN A 109 20.34 -18.67 1.83
CA GLN A 109 20.34 -19.68 0.76
C GLN A 109 19.02 -20.47 0.64
N LEU A 110 17.87 -19.80 0.86
CA LEU A 110 16.54 -20.42 0.80
C LEU A 110 15.75 -19.93 -0.44
N PRO A 111 16.01 -20.49 -1.64
CA PRO A 111 15.37 -20.03 -2.88
C PRO A 111 13.84 -20.21 -2.87
N GLY A 112 13.31 -21.16 -2.09
CA GLY A 112 11.87 -21.40 -2.01
C GLY A 112 11.05 -20.20 -1.53
N PHE A 113 11.64 -19.25 -0.80
CA PHE A 113 10.96 -18.00 -0.44
C PHE A 113 10.80 -17.04 -1.63
N LEU A 114 11.73 -17.08 -2.60
CA LEU A 114 11.63 -16.30 -3.83
C LEU A 114 10.51 -16.84 -4.71
N ASP A 115 10.35 -18.15 -4.80
CA ASP A 115 9.26 -18.77 -5.56
C ASP A 115 7.88 -18.40 -5.00
N VAL A 116 7.73 -18.36 -3.67
CA VAL A 116 6.49 -17.94 -3.01
C VAL A 116 6.19 -16.46 -3.29
N ILE A 117 7.19 -15.58 -3.20
CA ILE A 117 7.01 -14.16 -3.55
C ILE A 117 6.62 -14.02 -5.01
N ASN A 118 7.32 -14.71 -5.91
CA ASN A 118 7.05 -14.63 -7.33
C ASN A 118 5.63 -15.12 -7.64
N ALA A 119 5.18 -16.19 -6.99
CA ALA A 119 3.81 -16.70 -7.09
C ALA A 119 2.76 -15.73 -6.54
N GLU A 120 3.03 -15.07 -5.41
CA GLU A 120 2.15 -14.04 -4.84
C GLU A 120 2.08 -12.80 -5.74
N CYS A 121 3.21 -12.34 -6.26
CA CYS A 121 3.29 -11.16 -7.13
C CYS A 121 2.77 -11.43 -8.54
N ALA A 122 2.91 -12.64 -9.08
CA ALA A 122 2.43 -13.00 -10.42
C ALA A 122 0.92 -12.80 -10.59
N LYS A 123 0.15 -12.88 -9.51
CA LYS A 123 -1.31 -12.70 -9.51
C LYS A 123 -1.75 -11.26 -9.26
N VAL A 124 -0.82 -10.35 -8.96
CA VAL A 124 -1.11 -8.97 -8.54
C VAL A 124 -0.70 -7.99 -9.62
N GLY A 125 -1.59 -7.05 -9.95
CA GLY A 125 -1.30 -6.05 -10.96
C GLY A 125 -1.37 -6.61 -12.38
N THR A 126 -2.23 -7.63 -12.60
CA THR A 126 -2.52 -8.05 -13.97
C THR A 126 -3.10 -6.87 -14.74
N ARG A 127 -2.84 -6.82 -16.06
CA ARG A 127 -3.26 -5.69 -16.90
C ARG A 127 -4.78 -5.45 -16.78
N GLU A 128 -5.56 -6.52 -16.72
CA GLU A 128 -7.01 -6.47 -16.54
C GLU A 128 -7.42 -5.84 -15.21
N GLN A 129 -6.79 -6.25 -14.10
CA GLN A 129 -7.07 -5.67 -12.78
C GLN A 129 -6.70 -4.19 -12.72
N MET A 130 -5.56 -3.80 -13.31
CA MET A 130 -5.15 -2.40 -13.36
C MET A 130 -6.09 -1.56 -14.22
N GLN A 131 -6.50 -2.08 -15.38
CA GLN A 131 -7.45 -1.39 -16.26
C GLN A 131 -8.80 -1.19 -15.57
N LEU A 132 -9.33 -2.22 -14.93
CA LEU A 132 -10.58 -2.14 -14.18
C LEU A 132 -10.47 -1.14 -13.02
N ALA A 133 -9.38 -1.17 -12.25
CA ALA A 133 -9.15 -0.23 -11.16
C ALA A 133 -9.09 1.23 -11.67
N VAL A 134 -8.36 1.48 -12.76
CA VAL A 134 -8.28 2.80 -13.39
C VAL A 134 -9.63 3.24 -13.93
N GLN A 135 -10.39 2.36 -14.59
CA GLN A 135 -11.73 2.66 -15.09
C GLN A 135 -12.68 3.07 -13.96
N ILE A 136 -12.66 2.35 -12.83
CA ILE A 136 -13.44 2.70 -11.65
C ILE A 136 -13.04 4.08 -11.12
N ILE A 137 -11.72 4.32 -10.95
CA ILE A 137 -11.22 5.60 -10.45
C ILE A 137 -11.65 6.75 -11.36
N VAL A 138 -11.46 6.61 -12.68
CA VAL A 138 -11.83 7.63 -13.65
C VAL A 138 -13.33 7.90 -13.60
N CYS A 139 -14.18 6.86 -13.61
CA CYS A 139 -15.63 7.00 -13.54
C CYS A 139 -16.07 7.75 -12.27
N TYR A 140 -15.54 7.38 -11.11
CA TYR A 140 -15.83 8.06 -9.85
C TYR A 140 -15.31 9.50 -9.82
N CYS A 141 -14.11 9.74 -10.35
CA CYS A 141 -13.54 11.09 -10.42
C CYS A 141 -14.38 11.98 -11.33
N CYS A 142 -14.76 11.51 -12.53
CA CYS A 142 -15.64 12.22 -13.45
C CYS A 142 -16.95 12.61 -12.75
N ALA A 143 -17.67 11.65 -12.18
CA ALA A 143 -18.94 11.92 -11.49
C ALA A 143 -18.78 12.95 -10.34
N PHE A 144 -17.71 12.85 -9.55
CA PHE A 144 -17.43 13.79 -8.47
C PHE A 144 -17.09 15.19 -9.00
N TYR A 145 -16.24 15.28 -10.01
CA TYR A 145 -15.87 16.56 -10.63
C TYR A 145 -17.06 17.24 -11.29
N THR A 146 -17.96 16.49 -11.94
CA THR A 146 -19.19 17.02 -12.52
C THR A 146 -20.07 17.70 -11.47
N LEU A 147 -20.27 17.05 -10.32
CA LEU A 147 -21.04 17.63 -9.22
C LEU A 147 -20.37 18.86 -8.62
N PHE A 148 -19.04 18.81 -8.46
CA PHE A 148 -18.27 19.94 -7.95
C PHE A 148 -18.31 21.15 -8.91
N LEU A 149 -18.18 20.90 -10.21
CA LEU A 149 -18.20 21.93 -11.23
C LEU A 149 -19.61 22.54 -11.39
N PHE A 150 -20.64 21.71 -11.24
CA PHE A 150 -22.03 22.16 -11.17
C PHE A 150 -22.30 23.07 -9.96
N ASP A 151 -21.80 22.73 -8.77
CA ASP A 151 -21.96 23.53 -7.55
C ASP A 151 -21.24 24.88 -7.67
N THR A 152 -19.97 24.85 -8.09
CA THR A 152 -19.15 26.06 -8.26
C THR A 152 -19.68 27.01 -9.35
N LEU A 153 -20.13 26.48 -10.49
CA LEU A 153 -20.78 27.30 -11.53
C LEU A 153 -22.21 27.70 -11.14
N GLY A 154 -22.91 26.89 -10.37
CA GLY A 154 -24.25 27.20 -9.87
C GLY A 154 -24.25 28.43 -8.96
N ASP A 155 -23.23 28.58 -8.12
CA ASP A 155 -23.03 29.77 -7.28
C ASP A 155 -22.61 31.00 -8.11
N ALA A 156 -21.76 30.81 -9.13
CA ALA A 156 -21.21 31.90 -9.93
C ALA A 156 -22.17 32.44 -11.01
N GLU A 157 -22.85 31.56 -11.75
CA GLU A 157 -23.64 31.91 -12.94
C GLU A 157 -25.14 31.59 -12.79
N GLY A 158 -25.52 30.88 -11.72
CA GLY A 158 -26.90 30.46 -11.46
C GLY A 158 -27.26 29.11 -12.09
N PHE A 159 -28.32 28.51 -11.56
CA PHE A 159 -28.73 27.13 -11.86
C PHE A 159 -28.94 26.84 -13.35
N THR A 160 -29.62 27.72 -14.09
CA THR A 160 -29.95 27.48 -15.51
C THR A 160 -28.71 27.48 -16.40
N ALA A 161 -27.68 28.26 -16.04
CA ALA A 161 -26.42 28.33 -16.76
C ALA A 161 -25.47 27.17 -16.44
N SER A 162 -25.63 26.49 -15.29
CA SER A 162 -24.72 25.41 -14.86
C SER A 162 -25.21 23.99 -15.16
N VAL A 163 -26.51 23.77 -15.41
CA VAL A 163 -27.11 22.42 -15.61
C VAL A 163 -26.45 21.60 -16.74
N TRP A 164 -25.93 22.24 -17.79
CA TRP A 164 -25.30 21.52 -18.92
C TRP A 164 -24.11 20.66 -18.49
N VAL A 165 -23.42 21.05 -17.42
CA VAL A 165 -22.25 20.34 -16.87
C VAL A 165 -22.60 18.90 -16.52
N LEU A 166 -23.82 18.64 -16.03
CA LEU A 166 -24.30 17.31 -15.63
C LEU A 166 -24.37 16.31 -16.79
N PHE A 167 -24.36 16.78 -18.04
CA PHE A 167 -24.55 15.95 -19.24
C PHE A 167 -23.31 15.88 -20.14
N VAL A 168 -22.31 16.75 -19.95
CA VAL A 168 -21.15 16.87 -20.86
C VAL A 168 -19.96 16.02 -20.43
N VAL A 169 -19.85 15.68 -19.14
CA VAL A 169 -18.68 14.99 -18.55
C VAL A 169 -18.89 13.48 -18.44
#